data_AF-A0A920VYN6-F1
#
_entry.id   AF-A0A920VYN6-F1
#
_cell.length_a   1.000
_cell.length_b   1.000
_cell.length_c   1.000
_cell.angle_alpha   90.00
_cell.angle_beta   90.00
_cell.angle_gamma   90.00
#
_symmetry.space_group_name_H-M   'P 1'
#
loop_
_entity.id
_entity.type
_entity.pdbx_description
1 polymer ?
#
loop_
_entity_poly.entity_id
_entity_poly.type
_entity_poly.pdbx_seq_one_letter_code
_entity_poly.pdbx_strand_id
1 'polypeptide(L)'
;MVTVIIASALFGLGIALFYYLKVANIPLTQGIENSEEAEKLIKIHNAIARGAMAFLKAEYKYMVYFMAGFTIVIALLIDDPHTPEVNEGIYTAISFLLGCVISIVSGFIGMRIATIGNARTTTAAKNSIADAFSVPAEFWGRDGFWSGRSSRTWTRWYLHNS
;
A
#
# COMPACT_ATOMS: atom_id res chain seq x y z
N MET A 1 -28.19 10.55 11.84
CA MET A 1 -27.20 10.71 10.75
C MET A 1 -25.79 10.37 11.19
N VAL A 2 -25.28 10.95 12.29
CA VAL A 2 -23.93 10.64 12.83
C VAL A 2 -23.73 9.15 13.12
N THR A 3 -24.72 8.47 13.70
CA THR A 3 -24.69 7.03 13.97
C THR A 3 -24.54 6.18 12.71
N VAL A 4 -25.17 6.57 11.61
CA VAL A 4 -25.08 5.87 10.32
C VAL A 4 -23.69 6.02 9.71
N ILE A 5 -23.11 7.22 9.79
CA ILE A 5 -21.75 7.49 9.32
C ILE A 5 -20.75 6.63 10.09
N ILE A 6 -20.81 6.65 11.43
CA ILE A 6 -19.90 5.85 12.27
C ILE A 6 -20.08 4.35 12.01
N ALA A 7 -21.32 3.87 11.88
CA ALA A 7 -21.60 2.47 11.60
C ALA A 7 -21.03 2.03 10.24
N SER A 8 -21.21 2.83 9.18
CA SER A 8 -20.66 2.53 7.85
C SER A 8 -19.13 2.57 7.83
N ALA A 9 -18.50 3.51 8.55
CA ALA A 9 -17.05 3.63 8.64
C ALA A 9 -16.42 2.42 9.36
N LEU A 10 -17.02 2.00 10.49
CA LEU A 10 -16.56 0.82 11.23
C LEU A 10 -16.75 -0.46 10.42
N PHE A 11 -17.85 -0.58 9.68
CA PHE A 11 -18.11 -1.73 8.81
C PHE A 11 -17.09 -1.81 7.67
N GLY A 12 -16.79 -0.68 7.02
CA GLY A 12 -15.76 -0.59 5.98
C GLY A 12 -14.37 -0.94 6.52
N LEU A 13 -14.00 -0.43 7.70
CA LEU A 13 -12.75 -0.77 8.37
C LEU A 13 -12.66 -2.26 8.71
N GLY A 14 -13.76 -2.86 9.17
CA GLY A 14 -13.85 -4.28 9.50
C GLY A 14 -13.66 -5.19 8.27
N ILE A 15 -14.31 -4.85 7.15
CA ILE A 15 -14.14 -5.57 5.88
C ILE A 15 -12.70 -5.44 5.38
N ALA A 16 -12.13 -4.24 5.42
CA ALA A 16 -10.75 -4.00 5.01
C ALA A 16 -9.77 -4.82 5.84
N LEU A 17 -9.96 -4.88 7.17
CA LEU A 17 -9.15 -5.70 8.07
C LEU A 17 -9.29 -7.19 7.74
N PHE A 18 -10.51 -7.67 7.50
CA PHE A 18 -10.77 -9.07 7.14
C PHE A 18 -10.03 -9.48 5.86
N TYR A 19 -10.13 -8.68 4.79
CA TYR A 19 -9.39 -8.95 3.55
C TYR A 19 -7.88 -8.86 3.73
N TYR A 20 -7.40 -7.89 4.52
CA TYR A 20 -5.98 -7.77 4.84
C TYR A 20 -5.45 -9.03 5.55
N LEU A 21 -6.16 -9.51 6.59
CA LEU A 21 -5.78 -10.73 7.31
C LEU A 21 -5.80 -11.96 6.41
N LYS A 22 -6.78 -12.05 5.49
CA LYS A 22 -6.86 -13.16 4.54
C LYS A 22 -5.72 -13.16 3.53
N VAL A 23 -5.32 -11.99 3.02
CA VAL A 23 -4.23 -11.84 2.03
C VAL A 23 -2.85 -12.03 2.67
N ALA A 24 -2.68 -11.61 3.92
CA ALA A 24 -1.42 -11.70 4.66
C ALA A 24 -1.03 -13.15 5.00
N ASN A 25 -1.98 -14.08 5.11
CA ASN A 25 -1.73 -15.48 5.47
C ASN A 25 -1.37 -16.39 4.29
N ILE A 26 -1.31 -15.87 3.07
CA ILE A 26 -1.03 -16.68 1.86
C ILE A 26 0.50 -16.82 1.70
N PRO A 27 1.06 -18.05 1.74
CA PRO A 27 2.50 -18.25 1.66
C PRO A 27 3.06 -17.87 0.29
N LEU A 28 4.24 -17.24 0.30
CA LEU A 28 4.94 -16.75 -0.90
C LEU A 28 5.47 -17.86 -1.84
N THR A 29 5.48 -19.11 -1.37
CA THR A 29 6.07 -20.28 -2.06
C THR A 29 5.06 -21.10 -2.87
N GLN A 30 3.81 -20.65 -3.02
CA GLN A 30 2.82 -21.37 -3.83
C GLN A 30 3.32 -21.52 -5.28
N GLY A 31 3.48 -22.77 -5.74
CA GLY A 31 3.88 -23.10 -7.11
C GLY A 31 5.37 -23.39 -7.32
N ILE A 32 6.19 -23.49 -6.27
CA ILE A 32 7.59 -23.92 -6.39
C ILE A 32 7.73 -25.35 -5.87
N GLU A 33 7.90 -26.31 -6.78
CA GLU A 33 8.12 -27.73 -6.45
C GLU A 33 9.55 -28.00 -5.96
N ASN A 34 10.51 -27.16 -6.37
CA ASN A 34 11.93 -27.35 -6.06
C ASN A 34 12.37 -26.53 -4.83
N SER A 35 12.70 -27.22 -3.74
CA SER A 35 13.03 -26.60 -2.45
C SER A 35 14.21 -25.61 -2.52
N GLU A 36 15.20 -25.86 -3.37
CA GLU A 36 16.40 -25.02 -3.49
C GLU A 36 16.08 -23.65 -4.13
N GLU A 37 15.16 -23.64 -5.11
CA GLU A 37 14.72 -22.40 -5.76
C GLU A 37 13.84 -21.55 -4.84
N ALA A 38 12.98 -22.20 -4.05
CA ALA A 38 12.15 -21.55 -3.06
C ALA A 38 13.02 -20.82 -2.01
N GLU A 39 14.10 -21.47 -1.55
CA GLU A 39 15.02 -20.87 -0.58
C GLU A 39 15.75 -19.65 -1.15
N LYS A 40 16.23 -19.74 -2.41
CA LYS A 40 16.86 -18.60 -3.12
C LYS A 40 15.89 -17.43 -3.25
N LEU A 41 14.64 -17.68 -3.64
CA LEU A 41 13.61 -16.65 -3.78
C LEU A 41 13.28 -15.98 -2.44
N ILE A 42 13.12 -16.77 -1.36
CA ILE A 42 12.89 -16.25 -0.01
C ILE A 42 14.07 -15.39 0.45
N LYS A 43 15.31 -15.82 0.19
CA LYS A 43 16.52 -15.07 0.56
C LYS A 43 16.58 -13.70 -0.12
N ILE A 44 16.29 -13.65 -1.42
CA ILE A 44 16.27 -12.41 -2.20
C ILE A 44 15.12 -11.51 -1.74
N HIS A 45 13.90 -12.06 -1.61
CA HIS A 45 12.75 -11.32 -1.10
C HIS A 45 13.03 -10.71 0.27
N ASN A 46 13.61 -11.47 1.20
CA ASN A 46 13.97 -10.98 2.53
C ASN A 46 15.05 -9.88 2.49
N ALA A 47 16.00 -9.95 1.55
CA ALA A 47 16.98 -8.88 1.37
C ALA A 47 16.30 -7.57 0.91
N ILE A 48 15.40 -7.66 -0.07
CA ILE A 48 14.63 -6.53 -0.59
C ILE A 48 13.71 -5.95 0.50
N ALA A 49 12.94 -6.80 1.18
CA ALA A 49 12.02 -6.38 2.23
C ALA A 49 12.76 -5.67 3.36
N ARG A 50 13.92 -6.17 3.80
CA ARG A 50 14.74 -5.50 4.82
C ARG A 50 15.30 -4.17 4.34
N GLY A 51 15.79 -4.09 3.10
CA GLY A 51 16.29 -2.84 2.52
C GLY A 51 15.19 -1.77 2.42
N ALA A 52 14.02 -2.16 1.92
CA ALA A 52 12.85 -1.29 1.77
C ALA A 52 12.37 -0.76 3.14
N MET A 53 12.32 -1.61 4.16
CA MET A 53 11.93 -1.21 5.52
C MET A 53 12.97 -0.31 6.19
N ALA A 54 14.26 -0.52 5.91
CA ALA A 54 15.32 0.37 6.37
C ALA A 54 15.23 1.75 5.71
N PHE A 55 14.93 1.80 4.41
CA PHE A 55 14.69 3.04 3.67
C PHE A 55 13.48 3.81 4.24
N LEU A 56 12.33 3.15 4.44
CA LEU A 56 11.16 3.78 5.06
C LEU A 56 11.45 4.35 6.43
N LYS A 57 12.20 3.61 7.26
CA LYS A 57 12.55 4.09 8.60
C LYS A 57 13.40 5.37 8.54
N ALA A 58 14.30 5.48 7.56
CA ALA A 58 15.08 6.68 7.35
C ALA A 58 14.21 7.84 6.86
N GLU A 59 13.34 7.61 5.88
CA GLU A 59 12.42 8.61 5.33
C GLU A 59 11.44 9.12 6.38
N TYR A 60 10.84 8.21 7.16
CA TYR A 60 9.88 8.55 8.22
C TYR A 60 10.51 9.40 9.32
N LYS A 61 11.80 9.23 9.58
CA LYS A 61 12.53 10.10 10.51
C LYS A 61 12.49 11.56 10.05
N TYR A 62 12.72 11.82 8.76
CA TYR A 62 12.66 13.17 8.20
C TYR A 62 11.22 13.70 8.12
N MET A 63 10.26 12.84 7.75
CA MET A 63 8.84 13.21 7.74
C MET A 63 8.32 13.65 9.11
N VAL A 64 8.76 13.01 10.20
CA VAL A 64 8.35 13.41 11.56
C VAL A 64 8.83 14.82 11.90
N TYR A 65 10.06 15.20 11.52
CA TYR A 65 10.54 16.57 11.73
C TYR A 65 9.73 17.59 10.91
N PHE A 66 9.43 17.27 9.65
CA PHE A 66 8.59 18.11 8.81
C PHE A 66 7.18 18.27 9.39
N MET A 67 6.56 17.16 9.82
CA MET A 67 5.24 17.15 10.44
C MET A 67 5.20 17.99 11.71
N ALA A 68 6.21 17.88 12.58
CA ALA A 68 6.30 18.68 13.80
C ALA A 68 6.40 20.19 13.48
N GLY A 69 7.27 20.57 12.55
CA GLY A 69 7.41 21.97 12.12
C GLY A 69 6.12 22.52 11.52
N PHE A 70 5.48 21.77 10.62
CA PHE A 70 4.25 22.21 9.96
C PHE A 70 3.07 22.29 10.93
N THR A 71 3.01 21.40 11.93
CA THR A 71 2.00 21.46 13.01
C THR A 71 2.13 22.76 13.81
N ILE A 72 3.35 23.19 14.13
CA ILE A 72 3.60 24.46 14.84
C ILE A 72 3.20 25.64 13.95
N VAL A 73 3.53 25.61 12.66
CA VAL A 73 3.13 26.66 11.71
C VAL A 73 1.61 26.77 11.62
N ILE A 74 0.89 25.65 11.47
CA ILE A 74 -0.58 25.61 11.46
C ILE A 74 -1.14 26.18 12.76
N ALA A 75 -0.60 25.77 13.91
CA ALA A 75 -1.10 26.22 15.21
C ALA A 75 -0.91 27.73 15.44
N LEU A 76 0.13 28.36 14.86
CA LEU A 76 0.43 29.77 15.04
C LEU A 76 -0.19 30.69 13.97
N LEU A 77 -0.44 30.19 12.76
CA LEU A 77 -0.81 31.01 11.60
C LEU A 77 -2.31 31.01 11.27
N ILE A 78 -3.08 30.09 11.87
CA ILE A 78 -4.52 29.91 11.60
C ILE A 78 -5.43 30.55 12.67
N ASP A 79 -4.87 31.09 13.76
CA ASP A 79 -5.69 31.81 14.73
C ASP A 79 -6.26 33.10 14.11
N ASP A 80 -7.57 33.06 13.82
CA ASP A 80 -8.35 34.21 13.38
C ASP A 80 -8.79 35.02 14.62
N PRO A 81 -8.46 36.32 14.73
CA PRO A 81 -8.87 37.16 15.86
C PRO A 81 -10.37 37.46 15.92
N HIS A 82 -11.19 37.04 14.94
CA HIS A 82 -12.63 37.36 14.89
C HIS A 82 -13.57 36.40 15.67
N THR A 83 -13.10 35.25 16.16
CA THR A 83 -13.90 34.27 16.92
C THR A 83 -13.19 33.80 18.21
N PRO A 84 -13.31 34.54 19.33
CA PRO A 84 -12.56 34.28 20.57
C PRO A 84 -12.97 33.02 21.37
N GLU A 85 -14.02 32.30 20.98
CA GLU A 85 -14.53 31.13 21.72
C GLU A 85 -14.07 29.76 21.17
N VAL A 86 -13.46 29.71 19.99
CA VAL A 86 -13.02 28.46 19.35
C VAL A 86 -11.53 28.52 18.98
N ASN A 87 -10.73 27.62 19.56
CA ASN A 87 -9.31 27.47 19.22
C ASN A 87 -9.15 26.75 17.86
N GLU A 88 -9.55 27.39 16.76
CA GLU A 88 -9.55 26.83 15.41
C GLU A 88 -8.17 26.32 14.96
N GLY A 89 -7.10 27.01 15.37
CA GLY A 89 -5.71 26.59 15.11
C GLY A 89 -5.37 25.23 15.71
N ILE A 90 -5.83 24.96 16.95
CA ILE A 90 -5.55 23.69 17.65
C ILE A 90 -6.31 22.54 17.01
N TYR A 91 -7.59 22.72 16.68
CA TYR A 91 -8.38 21.68 16.03
C TYR A 91 -7.82 21.31 14.64
N THR A 92 -7.37 22.31 13.89
CA THR A 92 -6.75 22.10 12.58
C THR A 92 -5.42 21.36 12.69
N ALA A 93 -4.60 21.71 13.68
CA ALA A 93 -3.34 21.02 13.97
C ALA A 93 -3.56 19.54 14.36
N ILE A 94 -4.58 19.26 15.19
CA ILE A 94 -4.95 17.89 15.57
C ILE A 94 -5.43 17.09 14.34
N SER A 95 -6.28 17.68 13.50
CA SER A 95 -6.75 17.04 12.27
C SER A 95 -5.60 16.74 11.29
N PHE A 96 -4.64 17.66 11.17
CA PHE A 96 -3.44 17.49 10.35
C PHE A 96 -2.59 16.31 10.86
N LEU A 97 -2.30 16.27 12.16
CA LEU A 97 -1.55 15.16 12.77
C LEU A 97 -2.24 13.81 12.56
N LEU A 98 -3.56 13.75 12.73
CA LEU A 98 -4.34 12.54 12.50
C LEU A 98 -4.23 12.07 11.05
N GLY A 99 -4.32 12.98 10.08
CA GLY A 99 -4.11 12.69 8.66
C GLY A 99 -2.69 12.19 8.36
N CYS A 100 -1.66 12.81 8.96
CA CYS A 100 -0.28 12.38 8.78
C CYS A 100 -0.04 10.97 9.33
N VAL A 101 -0.58 10.63 10.50
CA VAL A 101 -0.47 9.27 11.06
C VAL A 101 -1.10 8.25 10.12
N ILE A 102 -2.30 8.52 9.60
CA ILE A 102 -2.99 7.63 8.65
C ILE A 102 -2.15 7.48 7.37
N SER A 103 -1.54 8.56 6.87
CA SER A 103 -0.66 8.52 5.69
C SER A 103 0.57 7.64 5.90
N ILE A 104 1.23 7.76 7.06
CA ILE A 104 2.40 6.95 7.42
C ILE A 104 2.01 5.46 7.49
N VAL A 105 0.89 5.15 8.15
CA VAL A 105 0.39 3.76 8.24
C VAL A 105 0.05 3.21 6.85
N SER A 106 -0.60 3.99 5.99
CA SER A 106 -0.93 3.60 4.61
C SER A 106 0.34 3.31 3.79
N GLY A 107 1.35 4.19 3.85
CA GLY A 107 2.62 4.00 3.16
C GLY A 107 3.36 2.74 3.61
N PHE A 108 3.36 2.45 4.91
CA PHE A 108 3.98 1.25 5.46
C PHE A 108 3.28 -0.03 4.99
N ILE A 109 1.95 -0.05 4.99
CA ILE A 109 1.15 -1.18 4.48
C ILE A 109 1.41 -1.35 2.97
N GLY A 110 1.40 -0.27 2.20
CA GLY A 110 1.66 -0.27 0.77
C GLY A 110 3.03 -0.86 0.42
N MET A 111 4.08 -0.50 1.17
CA MET A 111 5.41 -1.08 0.92
C MET A 111 5.49 -2.56 1.23
N ARG A 112 4.84 -3.02 2.30
CA ARG A 112 4.76 -4.47 2.60
C ARG A 112 4.05 -5.23 1.50
N ILE A 113 2.92 -4.70 1.03
CA ILE A 113 2.17 -5.28 -0.08
C ILE A 113 3.00 -5.33 -1.36
N ALA A 114 3.70 -4.23 -1.70
CA ALA A 114 4.52 -4.16 -2.91
C ALA A 114 5.67 -5.18 -2.90
N THR A 115 6.39 -5.31 -1.78
CA THR A 115 7.50 -6.26 -1.65
C THR A 115 7.06 -7.73 -1.74
N ILE A 116 5.88 -8.05 -1.20
CA ILE A 116 5.24 -9.37 -1.34
C ILE A 116 4.77 -9.60 -2.78
N GLY A 117 4.14 -8.60 -3.40
CA GLY A 117 3.67 -8.66 -4.78
C GLY A 117 4.80 -8.94 -5.77
N ASN A 118 5.94 -8.28 -5.61
CA ASN A 118 7.12 -8.49 -6.46
C ASN A 118 7.61 -9.95 -6.46
N ALA A 119 7.61 -10.60 -5.29
CA ALA A 119 7.98 -12.00 -5.17
C ALA A 119 6.96 -12.91 -5.89
N ARG A 120 5.67 -12.65 -5.74
CA ARG A 120 4.60 -13.41 -6.42
C ARG A 120 4.63 -13.26 -7.93
N THR A 121 4.86 -12.04 -8.43
CA THR A 121 5.03 -11.78 -9.87
C THR A 121 6.23 -12.51 -10.44
N THR A 122 7.35 -12.56 -9.69
CA THR A 122 8.55 -13.30 -10.12
C THR A 122 8.28 -14.80 -10.19
N THR A 123 7.57 -15.36 -9.22
CA THR A 123 7.16 -16.79 -9.25
C THR A 123 6.23 -17.07 -10.43
N ALA A 124 5.25 -16.21 -10.72
CA ALA A 124 4.34 -16.37 -11.85
C ALA A 124 5.03 -16.22 -13.22
N ALA A 125 6.03 -15.34 -13.31
CA ALA A 125 6.83 -15.15 -14.52
C ALA A 125 7.61 -16.40 -14.96
N LYS A 126 7.85 -17.35 -14.04
CA LYS A 126 8.44 -18.65 -14.39
C LYS A 126 7.53 -19.49 -15.29
N ASN A 127 6.21 -19.33 -15.17
CA ASN A 127 5.24 -20.10 -15.94
C ASN A 127 4.93 -19.40 -17.26
N SER A 128 4.54 -18.13 -17.22
CA SER A 128 4.33 -17.32 -18.42
C SER A 128 4.35 -15.82 -18.12
N ILE A 129 4.64 -15.03 -19.15
CA ILE A 129 4.57 -13.55 -19.09
C ILE A 129 3.11 -13.10 -18.86
N ALA A 130 2.14 -13.84 -19.40
CA ALA A 130 0.72 -13.53 -19.23
C ALA A 130 0.29 -13.68 -17.76
N ASP A 131 0.78 -14.71 -17.08
CA ASP A 131 0.51 -14.95 -15.66
C ASP A 131 1.22 -13.93 -14.77
N ALA A 132 2.45 -13.54 -15.11
CA ALA A 132 3.15 -12.47 -14.38
C ALA A 132 2.37 -11.14 -14.42
N PHE A 133 1.74 -10.83 -15.56
CA PHE A 133 0.98 -9.60 -15.73
C PHE A 133 -0.38 -9.62 -15.02
N SER A 134 -0.97 -10.79 -14.79
CA SER A 134 -2.26 -10.91 -14.10
C SER A 134 -2.14 -10.79 -12.58
N VAL A 135 -1.00 -11.20 -11.98
CA VAL A 135 -0.80 -11.19 -10.52
C VAL A 135 -1.04 -9.81 -9.87
N PRO A 136 -0.49 -8.68 -10.38
CA PRO A 136 -0.80 -7.37 -9.82
C PRO A 136 -2.28 -7.01 -9.99
N ALA A 137 -2.88 -7.32 -11.14
CA ALA A 137 -4.27 -6.99 -11.44
C ALA A 137 -5.27 -7.72 -10.53
N GLU A 138 -4.95 -8.96 -10.14
CA GLU A 138 -5.74 -9.71 -9.17
C GLU A 138 -5.59 -9.18 -7.74
N PHE A 139 -4.40 -8.68 -7.41
CA PHE A 139 -4.10 -8.14 -6.08
C PHE A 139 -4.85 -6.82 -5.79
N TRP A 140 -5.05 -5.97 -6.80
CA TRP A 140 -5.62 -4.62 -6.65
C TRP A 140 -7.15 -4.54 -6.87
N GLY A 141 -7.84 -5.68 -6.94
CA GLY A 141 -9.28 -5.70 -7.22
C GLY A 141 -9.54 -5.87 -8.70
N ARG A 142 -9.99 -7.08 -9.04
CA ARG A 142 -10.18 -7.53 -10.42
C ARG A 142 -11.48 -6.99 -11.01
N ASP A 143 -11.52 -5.71 -11.36
CA ASP A 143 -12.39 -5.28 -12.46
C ASP A 143 -11.67 -5.68 -13.75
N GLY A 144 -12.23 -6.68 -14.45
CA GLY A 144 -11.66 -7.35 -15.62
C GLY A 144 -11.36 -6.48 -16.85
N PHE A 145 -11.30 -5.16 -16.69
CA PHE A 145 -10.95 -4.20 -17.73
C PHE A 145 -9.49 -4.32 -18.19
N TRP A 146 -8.54 -4.50 -17.26
CA TRP A 146 -7.12 -4.58 -17.59
C TRP A 146 -6.65 -5.99 -17.96
N SER A 147 -7.17 -7.03 -17.31
CA SER A 147 -6.78 -8.43 -17.54
C SER A 147 -7.24 -8.97 -18.90
N GLY A 148 -8.47 -8.64 -19.34
CA GLY A 148 -9.04 -9.16 -20.58
C GLY A 148 -8.58 -8.44 -21.87
N ARG A 149 -8.15 -7.18 -21.76
CA ARG A 149 -7.74 -6.36 -22.92
C ARG A 149 -6.22 -6.38 -23.15
N SER A 150 -5.42 -6.42 -22.09
CA SER A 150 -3.94 -6.42 -22.17
C SER A 150 -3.38 -7.71 -22.77
N SER A 151 -3.83 -8.87 -22.30
CA SER A 151 -3.31 -10.17 -22.75
C SER A 151 -3.49 -10.40 -24.25
N ARG A 152 -4.58 -9.92 -24.85
CA ARG A 152 -4.87 -10.02 -26.30
C ARG A 152 -4.17 -8.98 -27.15
N THR A 153 -3.83 -7.80 -26.61
CA THR A 153 -3.13 -6.77 -27.38
C THR A 153 -1.62 -6.99 -27.40
N TRP A 154 -1.02 -7.45 -26.31
CA TRP A 154 0.42 -7.68 -26.23
C TRP A 154 0.88 -8.91 -27.02
N THR A 155 0.15 -10.04 -26.96
CA THR A 155 0.43 -11.20 -27.82
C THR A 155 0.24 -10.87 -29.30
N ARG A 156 -0.76 -10.06 -29.64
CA ARG A 156 -1.02 -9.63 -31.02
C ARG A 156 0.05 -8.66 -31.55
N TRP A 157 0.64 -7.83 -30.71
CA TRP A 157 1.76 -6.96 -31.08
C TRP A 157 3.06 -7.75 -31.26
N TYR A 158 3.34 -8.69 -30.35
CA TYR A 158 4.56 -9.50 -30.41
C TYR A 158 4.61 -10.41 -31.65
N LEU A 159 3.48 -11.01 -32.03
CA LEU A 159 3.38 -11.86 -33.24
C LEU A 159 3.37 -11.07 -34.55
N HIS A 160 3.21 -9.74 -34.51
CA HIS A 160 3.22 -8.89 -35.71
C HIS A 160 4.57 -8.19 -35.93
N ASN A 161 5.44 -8.22 -34.92
CA ASN A 161 6.69 -7.46 -34.88
C ASN A 161 7.93 -8.35 -34.66
N SER A 162 7.78 -9.66 -34.91
CA SER A 162 8.80 -10.70 -35.03
C SER A 162 8.73 -11.31 -36.43
#